data_AF-A0A1S3DUC7-F1
#
_entry.id   AF-A0A1S3DUC7-F1
#
_cell.length_a   1.000
_cell.length_b   1.000
_cell.length_c   1.000
_cell.angle_alpha   90.00
_cell.angle_beta   90.00
_cell.angle_gamma   90.00
#
_symmetry.space_group_name_H-M   'P 1'
#
loop_
_entity.id
_entity.type
_entity.pdbx_description
1 polymer ?
#
loop_
_entity_poly.entity_id
_entity_poly.type
_entity_poly.pdbx_seq_one_letter_code
_entity_poly.pdbx_strand_id
1 'polypeptide(L)'
;MDEWFQSSLRTELQIKDNNYRIIRKRVAWLLGNWSNVKFSSALRPVLYEALLPLMSPDEDLAVRLSACKAFKMCVDDFDFKTEQFLPFVNVYFNTLYKLLCDAKECDTKMHVLNVCSFLIVRMGSSIADFAHDIFESLPLLWAQSEDHNLLRAAIVTTLTHLTVAAGKVHSIVPQVIKYCTDTEQEQCLYMIEDGLELWLRVLQQSSTLPPALDELFPSLLTVLKDTSDYYVACSKILRVSLPPTSGTISK
;
A
#
# COMPACT_ATOMS: atom_id res chain seq x y z
N MET A 1 30.49 -14.92 5.85
CA MET A 1 29.46 -14.47 4.89
C MET A 1 29.02 -13.05 5.22
N ASP A 2 28.71 -12.75 6.48
CA ASP A 2 28.50 -11.38 6.97
C ASP A 2 29.71 -10.47 6.71
N GLU A 3 30.94 -10.98 6.88
CA GLU A 3 32.16 -10.26 6.50
C GLU A 3 32.27 -9.94 5.00
N TRP A 4 31.80 -10.83 4.12
CA TRP A 4 31.82 -10.60 2.67
C TRP A 4 30.83 -9.50 2.26
N PHE A 5 29.67 -9.45 2.91
CA PHE A 5 28.71 -8.36 2.75
C PHE A 5 29.26 -7.02 3.23
N GLN A 6 29.93 -7.01 4.40
CA GLN A 6 30.47 -5.78 4.96
C GLN A 6 31.70 -5.25 4.20
N SER A 7 32.56 -6.12 3.65
CA SER A 7 33.83 -5.73 3.04
C SER A 7 33.78 -5.59 1.50
N SER A 8 33.35 -6.63 0.80
CA SER A 8 33.42 -6.68 -0.67
C SER A 8 32.19 -6.06 -1.33
N LEU A 9 30.99 -6.46 -0.88
CA LEU A 9 29.74 -6.05 -1.55
C LEU A 9 29.47 -4.55 -1.44
N ARG A 10 29.70 -3.97 -0.25
CA ARG A 10 29.53 -2.51 -0.04
C ARG A 10 30.42 -1.68 -0.97
N THR A 11 31.64 -2.13 -1.21
CA THR A 11 32.61 -1.43 -2.08
C THR A 11 32.18 -1.51 -3.54
N GLU A 12 31.74 -2.68 -4.01
CA GLU A 12 31.27 -2.88 -5.39
C GLU A 12 29.99 -2.10 -5.69
N LEU A 13 29.09 -1.98 -4.70
CA LEU A 13 27.84 -1.22 -4.83
C LEU A 13 28.06 0.30 -5.02
N GLN A 14 29.22 0.84 -4.66
CA GLN A 14 29.54 2.27 -4.85
C GLN A 14 30.01 2.60 -6.27
N ILE A 15 30.28 1.59 -7.12
CA ILE A 15 30.78 1.81 -8.48
C ILE A 15 29.61 2.23 -9.38
N LYS A 16 29.59 3.51 -9.77
CA LYS A 16 28.52 4.14 -10.58
C LYS A 16 28.64 3.93 -12.09
N ASP A 17 29.62 3.17 -12.56
CA ASP A 17 29.77 2.88 -13.99
C ASP A 17 28.51 2.16 -14.53
N ASN A 18 28.07 2.54 -15.73
CA ASN A 18 26.86 2.01 -16.36
C ASN A 18 26.97 0.49 -16.62
N ASN A 19 28.18 -0.02 -16.87
CA ASN A 19 28.42 -1.45 -17.05
C ASN A 19 28.17 -2.26 -15.77
N TYR A 20 28.26 -1.61 -14.59
CA TYR A 20 28.03 -2.24 -13.30
C TYR A 20 26.54 -2.35 -12.93
N ARG A 21 25.61 -1.82 -13.74
CA ARG A 21 24.16 -1.95 -13.50
C ARG A 21 23.70 -3.41 -13.41
N ILE A 22 24.31 -4.30 -14.21
CA ILE A 22 24.02 -5.74 -14.18
C ILE A 22 24.44 -6.34 -12.84
N ILE A 23 25.61 -5.93 -12.34
CA ILE A 23 26.13 -6.36 -11.05
C ILE A 23 25.22 -5.82 -9.94
N ARG A 24 24.91 -4.52 -9.92
CA ARG A 24 24.00 -3.93 -8.91
C ARG A 24 22.61 -4.59 -8.90
N LYS A 25 22.04 -4.88 -10.08
CA LYS A 25 20.80 -5.65 -10.20
C LYS A 25 20.94 -7.06 -9.60
N ARG A 26 22.05 -7.75 -9.88
CA ARG A 26 22.32 -9.08 -9.34
C ARG A 26 22.53 -9.06 -7.82
N VAL A 27 23.19 -8.02 -7.32
CA VAL A 27 23.35 -7.78 -5.89
C VAL A 27 21.99 -7.56 -5.21
N ALA A 28 21.13 -6.69 -5.77
CA ALA A 28 19.76 -6.52 -5.28
C ALA A 28 19.03 -7.86 -5.17
N TRP A 29 19.06 -8.66 -6.24
CA TRP A 29 18.46 -9.99 -6.24
C TRP A 29 19.07 -10.91 -5.17
N LEU A 30 20.39 -10.92 -5.01
CA LEU A 30 21.07 -11.73 -4.00
C LEU A 30 20.64 -11.34 -2.58
N LEU A 31 20.57 -10.04 -2.28
CA LEU A 31 20.13 -9.51 -0.98
C LEU A 31 18.71 -9.98 -0.63
N GLY A 32 17.78 -9.94 -1.59
CA GLY A 32 16.43 -10.41 -1.38
C GLY A 32 16.33 -11.92 -1.12
N ASN A 33 17.15 -12.75 -1.80
CA ASN A 33 17.16 -14.19 -1.52
C ASN A 33 17.85 -14.52 -0.20
N TRP A 34 18.84 -13.72 0.18
CA TRP A 34 19.63 -13.98 1.38
C TRP A 34 18.82 -13.77 2.67
N SER A 35 17.87 -12.83 2.69
CA SER A 35 16.97 -12.63 3.84
C SER A 35 16.27 -13.93 4.25
N ASN A 36 15.89 -14.77 3.29
CA ASN A 36 15.03 -15.93 3.51
C ASN A 36 15.74 -17.23 3.97
N VAL A 37 17.08 -17.28 4.01
CA VAL A 37 17.81 -18.56 4.20
C VAL A 37 18.41 -18.75 5.59
N LYS A 38 18.92 -17.67 6.22
CA LYS A 38 19.42 -17.59 7.62
C LYS A 38 20.18 -16.26 7.78
N PHE A 39 19.46 -15.15 7.80
CA PHE A 39 20.07 -13.85 8.06
C PHE A 39 19.90 -13.49 9.54
N SER A 40 20.96 -13.03 10.20
CA SER A 40 20.87 -12.63 11.60
C SER A 40 19.93 -11.44 11.72
N SER A 41 18.95 -11.54 12.63
CA SER A 41 18.04 -10.43 12.95
C SER A 41 18.79 -9.13 13.29
N ALA A 42 20.00 -9.22 13.87
CA ALA A 42 20.81 -8.05 14.20
C ALA A 42 21.35 -7.30 12.97
N LEU A 43 21.45 -7.95 11.81
CA LEU A 43 21.98 -7.34 10.59
C LEU A 43 20.87 -6.78 9.68
N ARG A 44 19.59 -6.96 10.02
CA ARG A 44 18.46 -6.46 9.21
C ARG A 44 18.54 -4.95 8.92
N PRO A 45 18.88 -4.07 9.89
CA PRO A 45 19.10 -2.65 9.60
C PRO A 45 20.16 -2.41 8.51
N VAL A 46 21.25 -3.17 8.56
CA VAL A 46 22.36 -3.08 7.59
C VAL A 46 21.92 -3.51 6.19
N LEU A 47 21.01 -4.48 6.10
CA LEU A 47 20.40 -4.93 4.84
C LEU A 47 19.50 -3.83 4.25
N TYR A 48 18.70 -3.17 5.08
CA TYR A 48 17.86 -2.06 4.65
C TYR A 48 18.72 -0.89 4.12
N GLU A 49 19.74 -0.50 4.86
CA GLU A 49 20.71 0.52 4.42
C GLU A 49 21.37 0.17 3.07
N ALA A 50 21.71 -1.10 2.84
CA ALA A 50 22.36 -1.53 1.60
C ALA A 50 21.41 -1.53 0.39
N LEU A 51 20.11 -1.76 0.59
CA LEU A 51 19.11 -1.74 -0.48
C LEU A 51 18.72 -0.33 -0.91
N LEU A 52 18.74 0.65 0.01
CA LEU A 52 18.29 2.02 -0.28
C LEU A 52 19.01 2.69 -1.47
N PRO A 53 20.35 2.66 -1.60
CA PRO A 53 21.04 3.23 -2.77
C PRO A 53 20.58 2.62 -4.09
N LEU A 54 20.24 1.32 -4.10
CA LEU A 54 19.79 0.60 -5.31
C LEU A 54 18.39 1.00 -5.75
N MET A 55 17.60 1.58 -4.85
CA MET A 55 16.27 2.08 -5.15
C MET A 55 16.28 3.58 -5.53
N SER A 56 17.43 4.25 -5.39
CA SER A 56 17.59 5.68 -5.67
C SER A 56 17.09 6.06 -7.07
N PRO A 57 16.48 7.24 -7.26
CA PRO A 57 16.12 7.76 -8.58
C PRO A 57 17.28 7.83 -9.58
N ASP A 58 18.52 7.94 -9.09
CA ASP A 58 19.72 8.01 -9.92
C ASP A 58 20.13 6.65 -10.53
N GLU A 59 19.51 5.55 -10.10
CA GLU A 59 19.79 4.21 -10.60
C GLU A 59 18.92 3.84 -11.82
N ASP A 60 19.43 2.89 -12.61
CA ASP A 60 18.68 2.32 -13.74
C ASP A 60 17.35 1.70 -13.25
N LEU A 61 16.26 1.93 -13.99
CA LEU A 61 14.92 1.47 -13.61
C LEU A 61 14.88 -0.04 -13.34
N ALA A 62 15.64 -0.85 -14.08
CA ALA A 62 15.68 -2.30 -13.87
C ALA A 62 16.42 -2.68 -12.58
N VAL A 63 17.39 -1.88 -12.13
CA VAL A 63 18.05 -2.04 -10.83
C VAL A 63 17.06 -1.69 -9.72
N ARG A 64 16.37 -0.55 -9.83
CA ARG A 64 15.39 -0.09 -8.84
C ARG A 64 14.23 -1.07 -8.67
N LEU A 65 13.72 -1.63 -9.76
CA LEU A 65 12.68 -2.67 -9.72
C LEU A 65 13.19 -3.97 -9.08
N SER A 66 14.43 -4.37 -9.37
CA SER A 66 15.03 -5.54 -8.72
C SER A 66 15.23 -5.30 -7.21
N ALA A 67 15.60 -4.09 -6.81
CA ALA A 67 15.74 -3.70 -5.42
C ALA A 67 14.38 -3.60 -4.70
N CYS A 68 13.34 -3.09 -5.37
CA CYS A 68 11.96 -3.11 -4.87
C CYS A 68 11.47 -4.55 -4.60
N LYS A 69 11.72 -5.47 -5.54
CA LYS A 69 11.40 -6.90 -5.35
C LYS A 69 12.18 -7.50 -4.18
N ALA A 70 13.48 -7.22 -4.09
CA ALA A 70 14.31 -7.69 -2.99
C ALA A 70 13.85 -7.14 -1.63
N PHE A 71 13.49 -5.86 -1.59
CA PHE A 71 12.91 -5.21 -0.43
C PHE A 71 11.63 -5.91 0.02
N LYS A 72 10.70 -6.20 -0.91
CA LYS A 72 9.49 -6.97 -0.60
C LYS A 72 9.82 -8.30 0.09
N MET A 73 10.81 -9.05 -0.42
CA MET A 73 11.24 -10.31 0.20
C MET A 73 11.77 -10.10 1.62
N CYS A 74 12.49 -8.99 1.87
CA CYS A 74 13.05 -8.69 3.19
C CYS A 74 11.97 -8.33 4.24
N VAL A 75 10.84 -7.76 3.82
CA VAL A 75 9.72 -7.40 4.72
C VAL A 75 8.65 -8.48 4.84
N ASP A 76 8.59 -9.40 3.87
CA ASP A 76 7.76 -10.61 3.88
C ASP A 76 8.37 -11.74 4.72
N ASP A 77 9.57 -11.51 5.25
CA ASP A 77 10.25 -12.42 6.14
C ASP A 77 9.46 -12.64 7.45
N PHE A 78 9.38 -13.89 7.89
CA PHE A 78 8.66 -14.29 9.10
C PHE A 78 9.25 -13.69 10.38
N ASP A 79 10.56 -13.41 10.39
CA ASP A 79 11.29 -12.79 11.51
C ASP A 79 11.54 -11.29 11.26
N PHE A 80 10.73 -10.66 10.40
CA PHE A 80 10.67 -9.20 10.27
C PHE A 80 10.26 -8.56 11.60
N LYS A 81 11.04 -7.57 12.04
CA LYS A 81 10.80 -6.80 13.27
C LYS A 81 10.54 -5.34 12.92
N THR A 82 9.32 -4.89 13.20
CA THR A 82 8.86 -3.54 12.91
C THR A 82 9.79 -2.49 13.52
N GLU A 83 10.28 -2.70 14.74
CA GLU A 83 11.12 -1.76 15.47
C GLU A 83 12.47 -1.51 14.78
N GLN A 84 13.01 -2.55 14.11
CA GLN A 84 14.26 -2.45 13.37
C GLN A 84 14.09 -1.71 12.04
N PHE A 85 12.88 -1.71 11.48
CA PHE A 85 12.58 -1.06 10.21
C PHE A 85 12.05 0.37 10.36
N LEU A 86 11.45 0.71 11.52
CA LEU A 86 10.88 2.03 11.83
C LEU A 86 11.73 3.22 11.34
N PRO A 87 13.06 3.28 11.58
CA PRO A 87 13.90 4.40 11.14
C PRO A 87 13.94 4.61 9.61
N PHE A 88 13.60 3.59 8.83
CA PHE A 88 13.72 3.58 7.38
C PHE A 88 12.39 3.81 6.65
N VAL A 89 11.26 3.72 7.35
CA VAL A 89 9.89 3.71 6.78
C VAL A 89 9.67 4.85 5.79
N ASN A 90 9.90 6.09 6.22
CA ASN A 90 9.71 7.29 5.37
C ASN A 90 10.57 7.25 4.11
N VAL A 91 11.84 6.88 4.24
CA VAL A 91 12.77 6.85 3.11
C VAL A 91 12.35 5.79 2.10
N TYR A 92 11.89 4.62 2.56
CA TYR A 92 11.38 3.58 1.68
C TYR A 92 10.09 3.98 0.99
N PHE A 93 9.10 4.54 1.69
CA PHE A 93 7.87 5.02 1.06
C PHE A 93 8.15 6.10 0.02
N ASN A 94 9.01 7.07 0.33
CA ASN A 94 9.41 8.11 -0.62
C ASN A 94 10.07 7.50 -1.87
N THR A 95 10.95 6.52 -1.68
CA THR A 95 11.66 5.89 -2.79
C THR A 95 10.75 5.01 -3.65
N LEU A 96 9.83 4.27 -3.02
CA LEU A 96 8.79 3.50 -3.71
C LEU A 96 7.83 4.42 -4.48
N TYR A 97 7.43 5.56 -3.88
CA TYR A 97 6.59 6.55 -4.54
C TYR A 97 7.27 7.14 -5.77
N LYS A 98 8.55 7.54 -5.67
CA LYS A 98 9.32 8.00 -6.83
C LYS A 98 9.42 6.92 -7.91
N LEU A 99 9.65 5.65 -7.53
CA LEU A 99 9.66 4.53 -8.46
C LEU A 99 8.30 4.34 -9.16
N LEU A 100 7.20 4.54 -8.42
CA LEU A 100 5.85 4.51 -8.96
C LEU A 100 5.60 5.64 -9.98
N CYS A 101 6.09 6.86 -9.70
CA CYS A 101 6.00 7.99 -10.61
C CYS A 101 6.85 7.80 -11.89
N ASP A 102 8.05 7.24 -11.76
CA ASP A 102 8.97 7.02 -12.89
C ASP A 102 8.54 5.84 -13.79
N ALA A 103 7.75 4.91 -13.25
CA ALA A 103 7.23 3.77 -14.00
C ALA A 103 6.24 4.21 -15.08
N LYS A 104 6.46 3.75 -16.31
CA LYS A 104 5.57 4.04 -17.46
C LYS A 104 4.47 3.01 -17.63
N GLU A 105 4.81 1.74 -17.44
CA GLU A 105 3.91 0.62 -17.66
C GLU A 105 2.96 0.44 -16.48
N CYS A 106 1.68 0.22 -16.76
CA CYS A 106 0.65 0.00 -15.75
C CYS A 106 0.99 -1.18 -14.83
N ASP A 107 1.44 -2.31 -15.40
CA ASP A 107 1.85 -3.49 -14.63
C ASP A 107 2.98 -3.21 -13.64
N THR A 108 3.95 -2.39 -14.05
CA THR A 108 5.04 -1.95 -13.18
C THR A 108 4.52 -1.08 -12.05
N LYS A 109 3.60 -0.14 -12.34
CA LYS A 109 2.96 0.69 -11.31
C LYS A 109 2.18 -0.16 -10.31
N MET A 110 1.37 -1.09 -10.78
CA MET A 110 0.62 -2.02 -9.93
C MET A 110 1.56 -2.86 -9.06
N HIS A 111 2.68 -3.34 -9.60
CA HIS A 111 3.66 -4.10 -8.82
C HIS A 111 4.23 -3.27 -7.66
N VAL A 112 4.67 -2.04 -7.94
CA VAL A 112 5.25 -1.14 -6.92
C VAL A 112 4.20 -0.77 -5.88
N LEU A 113 2.98 -0.45 -6.30
CA LEU A 113 1.88 -0.12 -5.39
C LEU A 113 1.50 -1.29 -4.49
N ASN A 114 1.53 -2.52 -5.00
CA ASN A 114 1.35 -3.73 -4.20
C ASN A 114 2.46 -3.89 -3.14
N VAL A 115 3.70 -3.47 -3.42
CA VAL A 115 4.77 -3.45 -2.41
C VAL A 115 4.50 -2.39 -1.33
N CYS A 116 4.03 -1.20 -1.71
CA CYS A 116 3.61 -0.17 -0.75
C CYS A 116 2.47 -0.67 0.15
N SER A 117 1.42 -1.23 -0.45
CA SER A 117 0.26 -1.80 0.24
C SER A 117 0.68 -2.91 1.20
N PHE A 118 1.56 -3.80 0.77
CA PHE A 118 2.13 -4.84 1.63
C PHE A 118 2.90 -4.26 2.82
N LEU A 119 3.75 -3.26 2.57
CA LEU A 119 4.52 -2.61 3.63
C LEU A 119 3.60 -1.95 4.68
N ILE A 120 2.54 -1.28 4.25
CA ILE A 120 1.53 -0.69 5.14
C ILE A 120 0.95 -1.77 6.08
N VAL A 121 0.53 -2.90 5.50
CA VAL A 121 -0.03 -4.02 6.28
C VAL A 121 1.01 -4.60 7.25
N ARG A 122 2.26 -4.77 6.82
CA ARG A 122 3.34 -5.30 7.68
C ARG A 122 3.69 -4.37 8.85
N MET A 123 3.64 -3.05 8.62
CA MET A 123 3.89 -2.05 9.67
C MET A 123 2.73 -1.93 10.65
N GLY A 124 1.50 -2.20 10.20
CA GLY A 124 0.30 -2.09 11.03
C GLY A 124 0.17 -0.69 11.66
N SER A 125 -0.22 -0.64 12.93
CA SER A 125 -0.38 0.62 13.67
C SER A 125 0.88 1.48 13.78
N SER A 126 2.06 0.90 13.57
CA SER A 126 3.33 1.64 13.63
C SER A 126 3.52 2.63 12.47
N ILE A 127 2.63 2.62 11.48
CA ILE A 127 2.66 3.58 10.37
C ILE A 127 1.96 4.91 10.68
N ALA A 128 1.21 5.00 11.80
CA ALA A 128 0.33 6.13 12.09
C ALA A 128 1.03 7.50 12.14
N ASP A 129 2.30 7.52 12.56
CA ASP A 129 3.14 8.72 12.63
C ASP A 129 3.66 9.17 11.26
N PHE A 130 3.69 8.26 10.29
CA PHE A 130 4.19 8.47 8.93
C PHE A 130 3.05 8.62 7.90
N ALA A 131 1.82 8.31 8.31
CA ALA A 131 0.68 8.19 7.41
C ALA A 131 0.33 9.47 6.66
N HIS A 132 0.62 10.65 7.24
CA HIS A 132 0.30 11.94 6.61
C HIS A 132 0.96 12.08 5.23
N ASP A 133 2.29 11.91 5.16
CA ASP A 133 3.03 12.04 3.90
C ASP A 133 2.60 10.98 2.87
N ILE A 134 2.23 9.78 3.34
CA ILE A 134 1.72 8.71 2.47
C ILE A 134 0.36 9.09 1.91
N PHE A 135 -0.55 9.62 2.73
CA PHE A 135 -1.87 10.06 2.30
C PHE A 135 -1.81 11.19 1.26
N GLU A 136 -0.94 12.18 1.47
CA GLU A 136 -0.80 13.33 0.55
C GLU A 136 -0.31 12.91 -0.85
N SER A 137 0.31 11.74 -0.98
CA SER A 137 0.75 11.20 -2.26
C SER A 137 -0.38 10.56 -3.10
N LEU A 138 -1.46 10.11 -2.46
CA LEU A 138 -2.53 9.33 -3.10
C LEU A 138 -3.43 10.13 -4.05
N PRO A 139 -3.82 11.40 -3.77
CA PRO A 139 -4.65 12.18 -4.68
C PRO A 139 -4.04 12.36 -6.08
N LEU A 140 -2.73 12.61 -6.14
CA LEU A 140 -2.04 12.75 -7.42
C LEU A 140 -2.01 11.42 -8.19
N LEU A 141 -1.77 10.30 -7.50
CA LEU A 141 -1.82 8.97 -8.11
C LEU A 141 -3.22 8.61 -8.61
N TRP A 142 -4.26 9.00 -7.87
CA TRP A 142 -5.65 8.79 -8.26
C TRP A 142 -6.00 9.59 -9.53
N ALA A 143 -5.58 10.85 -9.61
CA ALA A 143 -5.78 11.68 -10.80
C ALA A 143 -5.05 11.13 -12.03
N GLN A 144 -3.82 10.63 -11.85
CA GLN A 144 -3.00 10.08 -12.95
C GLN A 144 -3.41 8.67 -13.42
N SER A 145 -4.40 8.04 -12.79
CA SER A 145 -4.86 6.68 -13.10
C SER A 145 -6.25 6.62 -13.73
N GLU A 146 -6.74 7.74 -14.27
CA GLU A 146 -8.08 7.86 -14.85
C GLU A 146 -8.42 6.78 -15.88
N ASP A 147 -7.48 6.48 -16.78
CA ASP A 147 -7.66 5.48 -17.85
C ASP A 147 -7.33 4.04 -17.42
N HIS A 148 -7.09 3.80 -16.13
CA HIS A 148 -6.53 2.53 -15.63
C HIS A 148 -7.32 1.97 -14.44
N ASN A 149 -8.45 1.31 -14.69
CA ASN A 149 -9.32 0.73 -13.65
C ASN A 149 -8.58 -0.22 -12.69
N LEU A 150 -7.71 -1.09 -13.19
CA LEU A 150 -6.93 -2.01 -12.32
C LEU A 150 -5.94 -1.26 -11.42
N LEU A 151 -5.34 -0.18 -11.91
CA LEU A 151 -4.47 0.67 -11.10
C LEU A 151 -5.30 1.42 -10.04
N ARG A 152 -6.50 1.90 -10.40
CA ARG A 152 -7.43 2.50 -9.44
C ARG A 152 -7.84 1.51 -8.36
N ALA A 153 -8.20 0.27 -8.70
CA ALA A 153 -8.51 -0.78 -7.74
C ALA A 153 -7.34 -0.97 -6.75
N ALA A 154 -6.11 -1.10 -7.24
CA ALA A 154 -4.93 -1.20 -6.37
C ALA A 154 -4.70 0.04 -5.48
N ILE A 155 -5.04 1.25 -5.96
CA ILE A 155 -5.02 2.48 -5.14
C ILE A 155 -6.08 2.41 -4.04
N VAL A 156 -7.30 1.97 -4.35
CA VAL A 156 -8.37 1.78 -3.37
C VAL A 156 -7.94 0.79 -2.29
N THR A 157 -7.41 -0.37 -2.66
CA THR A 157 -6.89 -1.37 -1.71
C THR A 157 -5.79 -0.78 -0.82
N THR A 158 -4.86 -0.01 -1.40
CA THR A 158 -3.78 0.65 -0.65
C THR A 158 -4.33 1.68 0.34
N LEU A 159 -5.32 2.48 -0.09
CA LEU A 159 -6.00 3.47 0.75
C LEU A 159 -6.77 2.80 1.89
N THR A 160 -7.41 1.66 1.64
CA THR A 160 -8.07 0.84 2.66
C THR A 160 -7.08 0.36 3.72
N HIS A 161 -5.96 -0.24 3.30
CA HIS A 161 -4.92 -0.68 4.23
C HIS A 161 -4.33 0.47 5.04
N LEU A 162 -4.08 1.62 4.40
CA LEU A 162 -3.54 2.79 5.08
C LEU A 162 -4.53 3.36 6.09
N THR A 163 -5.81 3.41 5.75
CA THR A 163 -6.88 3.87 6.66
C THR A 163 -6.92 3.03 7.93
N VAL A 164 -6.90 1.70 7.77
CA VAL A 164 -6.93 0.76 8.90
C VAL A 164 -5.64 0.87 9.72
N ALA A 165 -4.48 0.86 9.07
CA ALA A 165 -3.18 0.87 9.74
C ALA A 165 -2.92 2.20 10.47
N ALA A 166 -3.23 3.33 9.84
CA ALA A 166 -3.02 4.66 10.44
C ALA A 166 -4.09 5.04 11.47
N GLY A 167 -5.23 4.36 11.43
CA GLY A 167 -6.41 4.69 12.21
C GLY A 167 -7.02 6.06 11.86
N LYS A 168 -6.78 6.55 10.64
CA LYS A 168 -7.14 7.89 10.16
C LYS A 168 -7.78 7.79 8.78
N VAL A 169 -8.72 8.67 8.49
CA VAL A 169 -9.44 8.72 7.21
C VAL A 169 -9.00 9.96 6.45
N HIS A 170 -8.55 9.78 5.21
CA HIS A 170 -8.17 10.90 4.35
C HIS A 170 -9.38 11.58 3.71
N SER A 171 -9.27 12.88 3.40
CA SER A 171 -10.36 13.68 2.81
C SER A 171 -10.79 13.21 1.41
N ILE A 172 -9.92 12.49 0.70
CA ILE A 172 -10.24 11.92 -0.63
C ILE A 172 -11.20 10.71 -0.56
N VAL A 173 -11.28 10.04 0.59
CA VAL A 173 -11.97 8.76 0.74
C VAL A 173 -13.44 8.82 0.29
N PRO A 174 -14.26 9.82 0.67
CA PRO A 174 -15.65 9.89 0.21
C PRO A 174 -15.77 10.01 -1.32
N GLN A 175 -14.86 10.75 -1.96
CA GLN A 175 -14.85 10.90 -3.43
C GLN A 175 -14.49 9.58 -4.12
N VAL A 176 -13.53 8.84 -3.57
CA VAL A 176 -13.13 7.52 -4.06
C VAL A 176 -14.28 6.52 -3.90
N ILE A 177 -14.93 6.46 -2.73
CA ILE A 177 -16.08 5.57 -2.50
C ILE A 177 -17.20 5.88 -3.49
N LYS A 178 -17.56 7.17 -3.64
CA LYS A 178 -18.59 7.61 -4.59
C LYS A 178 -18.28 7.11 -6.00
N TYR A 179 -17.04 7.28 -6.46
CA TYR A 179 -16.60 6.83 -7.77
C TYR A 179 -16.72 5.30 -7.92
N CYS A 180 -16.31 4.53 -6.90
CA CYS A 180 -16.38 3.07 -6.94
C CYS A 180 -17.81 2.53 -6.92
N THR A 181 -18.77 3.26 -6.35
CA THR A 181 -20.15 2.81 -6.15
C THR A 181 -21.16 3.47 -7.11
N ASP A 182 -20.69 4.19 -8.13
CA ASP A 182 -21.55 4.83 -9.12
C ASP A 182 -22.02 3.80 -10.16
N THR A 183 -23.23 3.26 -10.00
CA THR A 183 -23.75 2.19 -10.86
C THR A 183 -24.07 2.64 -12.29
N GLU A 184 -24.04 3.94 -12.57
CA GLU A 184 -24.20 4.48 -13.93
C GLU A 184 -22.92 4.35 -14.77
N GLN A 185 -21.78 4.11 -14.13
CA GLN A 185 -20.46 4.03 -14.77
C GLN A 185 -20.04 2.56 -14.99
N GLU A 186 -19.57 2.22 -16.19
CA GLU A 186 -19.10 0.85 -16.51
C GLU A 186 -17.94 0.39 -15.62
N GLN A 187 -17.12 1.34 -15.15
CA GLN A 187 -15.97 1.07 -14.27
C GLN A 187 -16.40 0.51 -12.90
N CYS A 188 -17.64 0.78 -12.47
CA CYS A 188 -18.20 0.30 -11.21
C CYS A 188 -18.11 -1.22 -11.08
N LEU A 189 -18.35 -1.97 -12.17
CA LEU A 189 -18.28 -3.43 -12.20
C LEU A 189 -16.94 -4.00 -11.71
N TYR A 190 -15.85 -3.25 -11.89
CA TYR A 190 -14.51 -3.68 -11.50
C TYR A 190 -14.09 -3.19 -10.11
N MET A 191 -14.76 -2.17 -9.57
CA MET A 191 -14.27 -1.40 -8.43
C MET A 191 -15.21 -1.42 -7.23
N ILE A 192 -16.46 -1.82 -7.43
CA ILE A 192 -17.48 -1.77 -6.39
C ILE A 192 -17.12 -2.62 -5.16
N GLU A 193 -16.50 -3.80 -5.35
CA GLU A 193 -16.08 -4.64 -4.24
C GLU A 193 -15.02 -3.94 -3.36
N ASP A 194 -13.99 -3.39 -3.99
CA ASP A 194 -12.95 -2.62 -3.30
C ASP A 194 -13.52 -1.35 -2.64
N GLY A 195 -14.46 -0.67 -3.31
CA GLY A 195 -15.12 0.53 -2.81
C GLY A 195 -15.98 0.27 -1.58
N LEU A 196 -16.75 -0.81 -1.58
CA LEU A 196 -17.57 -1.23 -0.44
C LEU A 196 -16.70 -1.68 0.74
N GLU A 197 -15.59 -2.38 0.48
CA GLU A 197 -14.62 -2.72 1.52
C GLU A 197 -13.98 -1.47 2.13
N LEU A 198 -13.53 -0.52 1.30
CA LEU A 198 -13.02 0.77 1.78
C LEU A 198 -14.04 1.47 2.68
N TRP A 199 -15.29 1.57 2.22
CA TRP A 199 -16.37 2.21 2.99
C TRP A 199 -16.57 1.54 4.34
N LEU A 200 -16.67 0.20 4.37
CA LEU A 200 -16.83 -0.55 5.61
C LEU A 200 -15.68 -0.27 6.59
N ARG A 201 -14.42 -0.28 6.11
CA ARG A 201 -13.24 -0.01 6.95
C ARG A 201 -13.22 1.41 7.51
N VAL A 202 -13.61 2.38 6.70
CA VAL A 202 -13.68 3.78 7.11
C VAL A 202 -14.72 3.97 8.23
N LEU A 203 -15.87 3.32 8.13
CA LEU A 203 -16.89 3.35 9.17
C LEU A 203 -16.42 2.67 10.46
N GLN A 204 -15.73 1.53 10.35
CA GLN A 204 -15.15 0.84 11.50
C GLN A 204 -14.08 1.67 12.22
N GLN A 205 -13.36 2.52 11.46
CA GLN A 205 -12.28 3.36 12.00
C GLN A 205 -12.78 4.71 12.55
N SER A 206 -13.97 5.16 12.12
CA SER A 206 -14.50 6.47 12.50
C SER A 206 -15.37 6.35 13.75
N SER A 207 -15.11 7.19 14.77
CA SER A 207 -15.96 7.23 15.97
C SER A 207 -17.35 7.85 15.71
N THR A 208 -17.47 8.59 14.61
CA THR A 208 -18.70 9.26 14.15
C THR A 208 -18.78 9.17 12.64
N LEU A 209 -19.97 8.99 12.09
CA LEU A 209 -20.19 8.95 10.64
C LEU A 209 -19.77 10.28 9.99
N PRO A 210 -18.79 10.30 9.07
CA PRO A 210 -18.45 11.50 8.32
C PRO A 210 -19.67 11.95 7.49
N PRO A 211 -20.06 13.24 7.53
CA PRO A 211 -21.23 13.75 6.78
C PRO A 211 -21.17 13.43 5.28
N ALA A 212 -19.97 13.50 4.70
CA ALA A 212 -19.75 13.17 3.29
C ALA A 212 -20.01 11.69 2.94
N LEU A 213 -20.00 10.77 3.92
CA LEU A 213 -20.40 9.37 3.70
C LEU A 213 -21.90 9.17 3.91
N ASP A 214 -22.54 10.02 4.72
CA ASP A 214 -24.00 10.00 4.91
C ASP A 214 -24.72 10.29 3.59
N GLU A 215 -24.19 11.24 2.81
CA GLU A 215 -24.70 11.58 1.48
C GLU A 215 -24.59 10.45 0.46
N LEU A 216 -23.78 9.40 0.73
CA LEU A 216 -23.57 8.29 -0.19
C LEU A 216 -24.57 7.13 0.01
N PHE A 217 -25.30 7.07 1.13
CA PHE A 217 -26.25 5.97 1.40
C PHE A 217 -27.28 5.72 0.28
N PRO A 218 -27.81 6.73 -0.41
CA PRO A 218 -28.68 6.48 -1.56
C PRO A 218 -28.01 5.63 -2.64
N SER A 219 -26.70 5.82 -2.89
CA SER A 219 -25.93 5.02 -3.86
C SER A 219 -25.82 3.57 -3.42
N LEU A 220 -25.62 3.32 -2.12
CA LEU A 220 -25.61 1.98 -1.52
C LEU A 220 -26.95 1.24 -1.73
N LEU A 221 -28.07 1.97 -1.64
CA LEU A 221 -29.40 1.41 -1.89
C LEU A 221 -29.62 1.08 -3.37
N THR A 222 -29.04 1.86 -4.28
CA THR A 222 -29.05 1.55 -5.73
C THR A 222 -28.28 0.27 -6.01
N VAL A 223 -27.07 0.14 -5.47
CA VAL A 223 -26.25 -1.09 -5.57
C VAL A 223 -27.02 -2.34 -5.12
N LEU A 224 -27.73 -2.25 -3.98
CA LEU A 224 -28.55 -3.34 -3.45
C LEU A 224 -29.74 -3.74 -4.34
N LYS A 225 -30.26 -2.80 -5.13
CA LYS A 225 -31.38 -3.05 -6.05
C LYS A 225 -30.90 -3.69 -7.35
N ASP A 226 -29.73 -3.26 -7.84
CA ASP A 226 -29.21 -3.65 -9.14
C ASP A 226 -28.62 -5.07 -9.13
N THR A 227 -28.04 -5.52 -8.00
CA THR A 227 -27.52 -6.89 -7.86
C THR A 227 -27.59 -7.42 -6.42
N SER A 228 -27.88 -8.72 -6.28
CA SER A 228 -27.80 -9.44 -5.01
C SER A 228 -26.38 -9.75 -4.55
N ASP A 229 -25.39 -9.65 -5.45
CA ASP A 229 -24.02 -10.12 -5.20
C ASP A 229 -23.35 -9.35 -4.04
N TYR A 230 -23.69 -8.08 -3.87
CA TYR A 230 -23.11 -7.21 -2.85
C TYR A 230 -23.97 -7.07 -1.58
N TYR A 231 -25.03 -7.87 -1.44
CA TYR A 231 -25.96 -7.80 -0.30
C TYR A 231 -25.25 -7.93 1.06
N VAL A 232 -24.29 -8.85 1.16
CA VAL A 232 -23.54 -9.08 2.40
C VAL A 232 -22.66 -7.89 2.75
N ALA A 233 -22.00 -7.26 1.78
CA ALA A 233 -21.16 -6.09 2.01
C ALA A 233 -22.01 -4.88 2.42
N CYS A 234 -23.07 -4.60 1.66
CA CYS A 234 -23.96 -3.46 1.92
C CYS A 234 -24.68 -3.58 3.27
N SER A 235 -25.13 -4.78 3.65
CA SER A 235 -25.77 -5.00 4.95
C SER A 235 -24.82 -4.79 6.13
N LYS A 236 -23.52 -5.10 5.99
CA LYS A 236 -22.52 -4.76 7.00
C LYS A 236 -22.35 -3.26 7.16
N ILE A 237 -22.26 -2.52 6.04
CA ILE A 237 -22.15 -1.06 6.02
C ILE A 237 -23.35 -0.42 6.74
N LEU A 238 -24.57 -0.82 6.39
CA LEU A 238 -25.79 -0.33 7.04
C LEU A 238 -25.81 -0.60 8.54
N ARG A 239 -25.40 -1.80 8.98
CA ARG A 239 -25.37 -2.17 10.40
C ARG A 239 -24.39 -1.35 11.23
N VAL A 240 -23.21 -1.04 10.67
CA VAL A 240 -22.20 -0.22 11.37
C VAL A 240 -22.63 1.24 11.44
N SER A 241 -23.39 1.70 10.45
CA SER A 241 -23.81 3.10 10.33
C SER A 241 -25.05 3.45 11.14
N LEU A 242 -25.92 2.47 11.40
CA LEU A 242 -27.09 2.66 12.26
C LEU A 242 -26.68 2.61 13.74
N PRO A 243 -27.21 3.51 14.59
CA PRO A 243 -26.96 3.44 16.03
C PRO A 243 -27.43 2.07 16.56
N PRO A 244 -26.76 1.51 17.60
CA PRO A 244 -27.21 0.27 18.20
C PRO A 244 -28.65 0.44 18.64
N THR A 245 -29.55 -0.38 18.10
CA THR A 245 -30.94 -0.41 18.53
C THR A 245 -30.94 -0.76 20.01
N SER A 246 -31.26 0.21 20.87
CA SER A 246 -31.55 0.03 22.28
C SER A 246 -32.68 -0.99 22.40
N GLY A 247 -32.32 -2.26 22.56
CA GLY A 247 -33.24 -3.33 22.88
C GLY A 247 -33.69 -3.19 24.31
N THR A 248 -34.55 -2.20 24.60
CA THR A 248 -35.34 -2.19 25.83
C THR A 248 -36.42 -3.25 25.67
N ILE A 249 -36.07 -4.51 25.94
CA ILE A 249 -37.07 -5.51 26.30
C ILE A 249 -37.38 -5.25 27.77
N SER A 250 -38.33 -4.35 28.01
CA SER A 250 -39.06 -4.31 29.27
C SER A 250 -39.93 -5.57 29.33
N LYS A 251 -39.50 -6.51 30.17
CA LYS A 251 -40.39 -7.48 30.83
C LYS A 251 -40.24 -7.30 32.33
#